data_AF-A0A3D0DD22-F1
#
_entry.id   AF-A0A3D0DD22-F1
#
_cell.length_a   1.000
_cell.length_b   1.000
_cell.length_c   1.000
_cell.angle_alpha   90.00
_cell.angle_beta   90.00
_cell.angle_gamma   90.00
#
_symmetry.space_group_name_H-M   'P 1'
#
loop_
_entity.id
_entity.type
_entity.pdbx_description
1 polymer ?
#
loop_
_entity_poly.entity_id
_entity_poly.type
_entity_poly.pdbx_seq_one_letter_code
_entity_poly.pdbx_strand_id
1 'polypeptide(L)'
;MADEEKLQPASQPEKAGQASEMKPAGDPSARISELVKEFEQAKLPFAKLEGLLPQVKGLSGDTMVGLSVLNPSKKEDRHKFLTRPQFEASRKLMAERLKVWHKMLASSDDTEDLRNTAILEAQSLEENISSNLTKIYEEIRPLEMSYRNAQQFFANCAPSGDPVNTYFSNVSLADLTDPDGEKFTELADYIKKPFRAFSLTDCYSMMVVPGFLEDIPTIDKMAKLGEENKVHIFTDLPDFETFREAQDQLNGPGLEGLAGSTPEKAHISLLVNWVLGRSK
;
A
#
# COMPACT_ATOMS: atom_id res chain seq x y z
N MET A 1 -25.30 -30.81 -62.92
CA MET A 1 -26.44 -30.36 -62.11
C MET A 1 -25.99 -29.01 -61.55
N ALA A 2 -26.12 -27.89 -62.27
CA ALA A 2 -27.36 -27.28 -62.81
C ALA A 2 -28.37 -27.11 -61.66
N ASP A 3 -28.83 -25.94 -61.24
CA ASP A 3 -28.99 -24.60 -61.86
C ASP A 3 -28.98 -23.52 -60.76
N GLU A 4 -28.40 -22.33 -60.99
CA GLU A 4 -29.08 -21.02 -61.20
C GLU A 4 -29.99 -20.60 -60.03
N GLU A 5 -29.97 -19.36 -59.52
CA GLU A 5 -30.11 -18.13 -60.28
C GLU A 5 -29.73 -16.90 -59.40
N LYS A 6 -29.03 -15.94 -59.99
CA LYS A 6 -28.79 -14.59 -59.47
C LYS A 6 -30.05 -13.74 -59.65
N LEU A 7 -30.36 -12.82 -58.72
CA LEU A 7 -30.85 -11.47 -59.07
C LEU A 7 -30.85 -10.53 -57.84
N GLN A 8 -30.04 -9.46 -57.92
CA GLN A 8 -30.12 -8.21 -57.13
C GLN A 8 -31.22 -7.29 -57.75
N PRO A 9 -31.45 -6.01 -57.35
CA PRO A 9 -31.39 -5.28 -56.07
C PRO A 9 -32.68 -4.42 -55.81
N ALA A 10 -32.62 -3.51 -54.82
CA ALA A 10 -33.35 -2.24 -54.69
C ALA A 10 -34.70 -2.20 -53.92
N SER A 11 -34.65 -1.61 -52.72
CA SER A 11 -35.53 -0.48 -52.34
C SER A 11 -35.02 0.23 -51.07
N GLN A 12 -34.63 1.49 -51.22
CA GLN A 12 -34.88 2.56 -50.25
C GLN A 12 -35.92 3.50 -50.91
N PRO A 13 -36.56 4.46 -50.23
CA PRO A 13 -36.74 4.70 -48.79
C PRO A 13 -38.21 5.01 -48.40
N GLU A 14 -38.62 4.80 -47.15
CA GLU A 14 -39.74 5.59 -46.58
C GLU A 14 -39.42 6.05 -45.16
N LYS A 15 -39.97 7.23 -44.86
CA LYS A 15 -39.48 8.23 -43.92
C LYS A 15 -40.02 8.06 -42.49
N ALA A 16 -39.24 8.62 -41.57
CA ALA A 16 -39.65 9.39 -40.40
C ALA A 16 -40.32 8.64 -39.22
N GLY A 17 -39.48 8.19 -38.30
CA GLY A 17 -39.77 8.19 -36.86
C GLY A 17 -38.69 9.03 -36.17
N GLN A 18 -39.12 10.10 -35.50
CA GLN A 18 -38.30 11.20 -35.00
C GLN A 18 -37.22 10.76 -34.00
N ALA A 19 -36.00 11.26 -34.22
CA ALA A 19 -34.99 11.40 -33.19
C ALA A 19 -35.57 12.30 -32.09
N SER A 20 -35.78 11.76 -30.89
CA SER A 20 -35.97 12.60 -29.71
C SER A 20 -34.64 13.24 -29.37
N GLU A 21 -34.51 14.49 -29.80
CA GLU A 21 -33.43 15.39 -29.41
C GLU A 21 -33.20 15.31 -27.89
N MET A 22 -31.98 14.95 -27.51
CA MET A 22 -31.43 15.23 -26.19
C MET A 22 -31.62 16.73 -25.95
N LYS A 23 -32.53 17.08 -25.03
CA LYS A 23 -32.64 18.45 -24.53
C LYS A 23 -31.26 18.86 -24.00
N PRO A 24 -30.72 20.02 -24.41
CA PRO A 24 -29.46 20.51 -23.89
C PRO A 24 -29.61 20.66 -22.38
N ALA A 25 -28.63 20.12 -21.64
CA ALA A 25 -28.50 20.38 -20.22
C ALA A 25 -28.46 21.90 -20.04
N GLY A 26 -29.55 22.47 -19.54
CA GLY A 26 -29.63 23.90 -19.23
C GLY A 26 -28.49 24.28 -18.29
N ASP A 27 -27.93 25.47 -18.50
CA ASP A 27 -26.77 25.97 -17.76
C ASP A 27 -26.89 25.65 -16.26
N PRO A 28 -25.93 24.93 -15.66
CA PRO A 28 -25.96 24.62 -14.23
C PRO A 28 -26.06 25.89 -13.38
N SER A 29 -25.62 27.04 -13.91
CA SER A 29 -25.75 28.36 -13.28
C SER A 29 -27.20 28.83 -13.09
N ALA A 30 -28.10 28.54 -14.04
CA ALA A 30 -29.51 28.94 -13.96
C ALA A 30 -30.26 28.16 -12.87
N ARG A 31 -30.03 26.83 -12.80
CA ARG A 31 -30.57 25.95 -11.76
C ARG A 31 -30.06 26.35 -10.36
N ILE A 32 -28.78 26.72 -10.25
CA ILE A 32 -28.20 27.24 -9.01
C ILE A 32 -28.89 28.56 -8.61
N SER A 33 -29.17 29.45 -9.57
CA SER A 33 -29.82 30.73 -9.29
C SER A 33 -31.29 30.58 -8.83
N GLU A 34 -32.00 29.57 -9.32
CA GLU A 34 -33.36 29.22 -8.88
C GLU A 34 -33.34 28.61 -7.47
N LEU A 35 -32.44 27.67 -7.21
CA LEU A 35 -32.24 27.08 -5.87
C LEU A 35 -31.82 28.14 -4.84
N VAL A 36 -31.05 29.16 -5.26
CA VAL A 36 -30.70 30.30 -4.40
C VAL A 36 -31.92 31.15 -4.06
N LYS A 37 -32.88 31.32 -4.99
CA LYS A 37 -34.14 32.03 -4.70
C LYS A 37 -35.03 31.26 -3.75
N GLU A 38 -35.14 29.93 -3.91
CA GLU A 38 -35.87 29.06 -2.97
C GLU A 38 -35.21 29.06 -1.58
N PHE A 39 -33.88 29.02 -1.53
CA PHE A 39 -33.10 29.08 -0.30
C PHE A 39 -33.18 30.43 0.42
N GLU A 40 -33.26 31.54 -0.33
CA GLU A 40 -33.47 32.88 0.22
C GLU A 40 -34.91 33.09 0.73
N GLN A 41 -35.89 32.37 0.17
CA GLN A 41 -37.28 32.37 0.65
C GLN A 41 -37.47 31.54 1.93
N ALA A 42 -36.70 30.45 2.09
CA ALA A 42 -36.61 29.72 3.34
C ALA A 42 -35.89 30.60 4.38
N LYS A 43 -36.67 31.34 5.19
CA LYS A 43 -36.17 32.11 6.35
C LYS A 43 -35.62 31.17 7.43
N LEU A 44 -34.53 30.49 7.13
CA LEU A 44 -33.80 29.64 8.06
C LEU A 44 -33.04 30.54 9.04
N PRO A 45 -33.07 30.25 10.34
CA PRO A 45 -32.28 30.98 11.33
C PRO A 45 -30.80 30.61 11.17
N PHE A 46 -30.12 31.19 10.18
CA PHE A 46 -28.69 30.96 9.91
C PHE A 46 -27.81 31.25 11.12
N ALA A 47 -28.16 32.23 11.94
CA ALA A 47 -27.44 32.51 13.19
C ALA A 47 -27.44 31.32 14.16
N LYS A 48 -28.52 30.51 14.18
CA LYS A 48 -28.59 29.28 15.00
C LYS A 48 -27.85 28.12 14.33
N LEU A 49 -27.93 28.00 13.00
CA LEU A 49 -27.26 26.97 12.21
C LEU A 49 -25.73 27.16 12.16
N GLU A 50 -25.26 28.40 12.09
CA GLU A 50 -23.83 28.77 12.16
C GLU A 50 -23.23 28.36 13.52
N GLY A 51 -24.01 28.46 14.61
CA GLY A 51 -23.59 28.00 15.93
C GLY A 51 -23.54 26.47 16.09
N LEU A 52 -24.37 25.73 15.35
CA LEU A 52 -24.44 24.27 15.40
C LEU A 52 -23.39 23.57 14.53
N LEU A 53 -22.87 24.26 13.51
CA LEU A 53 -21.86 23.73 12.59
C LEU A 53 -20.62 24.64 12.59
N PRO A 54 -19.91 24.73 13.73
CA PRO A 54 -18.69 25.53 13.83
C PRO A 54 -17.61 25.00 12.88
N GLN A 55 -16.59 25.82 12.63
CA GLN A 55 -15.39 25.39 11.91
C GLN A 55 -14.74 24.23 12.68
N VAL A 56 -14.94 23.01 12.19
CA VAL A 56 -14.29 21.82 12.76
C VAL A 56 -12.94 21.69 12.09
N LYS A 57 -11.87 21.66 12.88
CA LYS A 57 -10.55 21.25 12.38
C LYS A 57 -10.58 19.75 12.16
N GLY A 58 -10.26 19.32 10.93
CA GLY A 58 -10.05 17.89 10.67
C GLY A 58 -8.81 17.38 11.39
N LEU A 59 -8.67 16.06 11.52
CA LEU A 59 -7.46 15.40 12.05
C LEU A 59 -6.18 15.81 11.29
N SER A 60 -6.31 16.19 10.02
CA SER A 60 -5.21 16.67 9.16
C SER A 60 -4.83 18.14 9.35
N GLY A 61 -5.45 18.86 10.30
CA GLY A 61 -5.17 20.28 10.56
C GLY A 61 -5.85 21.27 9.61
N ASP A 62 -6.47 20.77 8.53
CA ASP A 62 -7.26 21.59 7.61
C ASP A 62 -8.48 22.19 8.34
N THR A 63 -8.58 23.51 8.29
CA THR A 63 -9.73 24.24 8.83
C THR A 63 -10.88 24.08 7.85
N MET A 64 -11.85 23.23 8.19
CA MET A 64 -13.02 23.06 7.32
C MET A 64 -13.83 24.35 7.29
N VAL A 65 -14.18 24.79 6.08
CA VAL A 65 -15.02 25.96 5.87
C VAL A 65 -16.44 25.63 6.36
N GLY A 66 -16.86 26.28 7.46
CA GLY A 66 -18.20 26.14 8.01
C GLY A 66 -19.30 26.77 7.14
N LEU A 67 -20.56 26.56 7.52
CA LEU A 67 -21.73 27.15 6.83
C LEU A 67 -21.75 28.69 6.81
N SER A 68 -20.90 29.35 7.59
CA SER A 68 -20.77 30.81 7.65
C SER A 68 -20.38 31.44 6.30
N VAL A 69 -19.72 30.69 5.42
CA VAL A 69 -19.35 31.17 4.07
C VAL A 69 -20.52 31.09 3.08
N LEU A 70 -21.56 30.30 3.39
CA LEU A 70 -22.78 30.18 2.58
C LEU A 70 -23.92 31.09 3.05
N ASN A 71 -23.70 31.91 4.08
CA ASN A 71 -24.72 32.80 4.62
C ASN A 71 -25.24 33.75 3.51
N PRO A 72 -26.57 33.78 3.22
CA PRO A 72 -27.14 34.64 2.18
C PRO A 72 -26.95 36.14 2.44
N SER A 73 -26.65 36.52 3.69
CA SER A 73 -26.35 37.90 4.09
C SER A 73 -24.95 38.35 3.64
N LYS A 74 -24.00 37.43 3.43
CA LYS A 74 -22.61 37.71 3.03
C LYS A 74 -22.35 37.35 1.57
N LYS A 75 -22.94 38.13 0.65
CA LYS A 75 -22.94 37.84 -0.80
C LYS A 75 -21.54 37.74 -1.41
N GLU A 76 -20.59 38.57 -0.98
CA GLU A 76 -19.24 38.57 -1.54
C GLU A 76 -18.44 37.31 -1.17
N ASP A 77 -18.54 36.85 0.07
CA ASP A 77 -17.80 35.68 0.54
C ASP A 77 -18.36 34.40 -0.07
N ARG A 78 -19.70 34.32 -0.20
CA ARG A 78 -20.39 33.27 -0.95
C ARG A 78 -19.94 33.22 -2.41
N HIS A 79 -19.89 34.37 -3.09
CA HIS A 79 -19.42 34.42 -4.47
C HIS A 79 -17.95 34.02 -4.59
N LYS A 80 -17.08 34.49 -3.69
CA LYS A 80 -15.65 34.10 -3.68
C LYS A 80 -15.49 32.59 -3.49
N PHE A 81 -16.28 31.97 -2.62
CA PHE A 81 -16.24 30.53 -2.36
C PHE A 81 -16.78 29.69 -3.52
N LEU A 82 -17.86 30.12 -4.17
CA LEU A 82 -18.47 29.39 -5.27
C LEU A 82 -17.69 29.50 -6.58
N THR A 83 -17.03 30.64 -6.83
CA THR A 83 -16.40 30.92 -8.14
C THR A 83 -14.90 30.63 -8.16
N ARG A 84 -14.16 30.80 -7.05
CA ARG A 84 -12.69 30.68 -7.11
C ARG A 84 -12.24 29.21 -7.13
N PRO A 85 -11.19 28.86 -7.91
CA PRO A 85 -10.69 27.49 -8.03
C PRO A 85 -10.04 26.98 -6.74
N GLN A 86 -9.42 27.87 -5.96
CA GLN A 86 -8.77 27.56 -4.68
C GLN A 86 -9.69 26.92 -3.62
N PHE A 87 -11.02 27.05 -3.76
CA PHE A 87 -12.00 26.47 -2.85
C PHE A 87 -12.68 25.21 -3.40
N GLU A 88 -12.22 24.66 -4.53
CA GLU A 88 -12.85 23.50 -5.15
C GLU A 88 -12.82 22.25 -4.25
N ALA A 89 -11.68 21.97 -3.62
CA ALA A 89 -11.55 20.87 -2.67
C ALA A 89 -12.52 21.02 -1.49
N SER A 90 -12.62 22.23 -0.92
CA SER A 90 -13.57 22.53 0.16
C SER A 90 -15.03 22.40 -0.28
N ARG A 91 -15.37 22.76 -1.53
CA ARG A 91 -16.73 22.58 -2.07
C ARG A 91 -17.10 21.10 -2.22
N LYS A 92 -16.18 20.27 -2.72
CA LYS A 92 -16.41 18.81 -2.85
C LYS A 92 -16.64 18.17 -1.48
N LEU A 93 -15.77 18.47 -0.52
CA LEU A 93 -15.88 17.98 0.85
C LEU A 93 -17.20 18.42 1.52
N MET A 94 -17.60 19.68 1.31
CA MET A 94 -18.86 20.20 1.85
C MET A 94 -20.08 19.53 1.21
N ALA A 95 -20.05 19.28 -0.10
CA ALA A 95 -21.12 18.57 -0.79
C ALA A 95 -21.26 17.12 -0.30
N GLU A 96 -20.16 16.42 -0.08
CA GLU A 96 -20.15 15.07 0.51
C GLU A 96 -20.72 15.07 1.92
N ARG A 97 -20.31 16.04 2.76
CA ARG A 97 -20.88 16.22 4.09
C ARG A 97 -22.39 16.43 4.01
N LEU A 98 -22.87 17.38 3.20
CA LEU A 98 -24.30 17.63 3.04
C LEU A 98 -25.08 16.38 2.61
N LYS A 99 -24.49 15.53 1.75
CA LYS A 99 -25.10 14.23 1.40
C LYS A 99 -25.19 13.28 2.60
N VAL A 100 -24.17 13.21 3.44
CA VAL A 100 -24.19 12.42 4.68
C VAL A 100 -25.25 12.94 5.64
N TRP A 101 -25.30 14.25 5.89
CA TRP A 101 -26.33 14.86 6.74
C TRP A 101 -27.74 14.64 6.18
N HIS A 102 -27.92 14.76 4.86
CA HIS A 102 -29.19 14.46 4.22
C HIS A 102 -29.58 12.98 4.40
N LYS A 103 -28.64 12.05 4.21
CA LYS A 103 -28.89 10.61 4.42
C LYS A 103 -29.30 10.32 5.87
N MET A 104 -28.62 10.94 6.84
CA MET A 104 -28.92 10.80 8.26
C MET A 104 -30.28 11.40 8.61
N LEU A 105 -30.56 12.64 8.18
CA LEU A 105 -31.84 13.30 8.47
C LEU A 105 -33.03 12.65 7.75
N ALA A 106 -32.79 11.90 6.67
CA ALA A 106 -33.82 11.13 5.98
C ALA A 106 -34.13 9.78 6.65
N SER A 107 -33.28 9.28 7.57
CA SER A 107 -33.46 7.96 8.18
C SER A 107 -34.34 7.93 9.42
N SER A 108 -34.42 9.02 10.20
CA SER A 108 -35.30 9.11 11.36
C SER A 108 -35.64 10.56 11.74
N ASP A 109 -36.86 10.75 12.26
CA ASP A 109 -37.36 12.05 12.71
C ASP A 109 -37.04 12.34 14.20
N ASP A 110 -36.64 11.32 14.97
CA ASP A 110 -36.29 11.45 16.39
C ASP A 110 -34.80 11.75 16.59
N THR A 111 -34.54 12.79 17.38
CA THR A 111 -33.20 13.31 17.67
C THR A 111 -32.32 12.36 18.46
N GLU A 112 -32.90 11.53 19.35
CA GLU A 112 -32.12 10.57 20.14
C GLU A 112 -31.70 9.37 19.28
N ASP A 113 -32.62 8.89 18.44
CA ASP A 113 -32.34 7.81 17.48
C ASP A 113 -31.28 8.24 16.47
N LEU A 114 -31.39 9.44 15.88
CA LEU A 114 -30.38 9.99 14.97
C LEU A 114 -28.98 10.00 15.59
N ARG A 115 -28.88 10.40 16.86
CA ARG A 115 -27.60 10.42 17.58
C ARG A 115 -27.03 9.01 17.76
N ASN A 116 -27.87 8.06 18.15
CA ASN A 116 -27.46 6.68 18.35
C ASN A 116 -27.03 6.03 17.02
N THR A 117 -27.78 6.25 15.93
CA THR A 117 -27.40 5.77 14.59
C THR A 117 -26.08 6.37 14.13
N ALA A 118 -25.85 7.67 14.35
CA ALA A 118 -24.59 8.31 13.98
C ALA A 118 -23.39 7.75 14.77
N ILE A 119 -23.57 7.45 16.07
CA ILE A 119 -22.52 6.83 16.88
C ILE A 119 -22.23 5.41 16.39
N LEU A 120 -23.27 4.61 16.10
CA LEU A 120 -23.12 3.24 15.60
C LEU A 120 -22.47 3.20 14.21
N GLU A 121 -22.87 4.10 13.29
CA GLU A 121 -22.23 4.21 11.98
C GLU A 121 -20.76 4.65 12.10
N ALA A 122 -20.44 5.58 13.03
CA ALA A 122 -19.07 5.99 13.28
C ALA A 122 -18.21 4.84 13.82
N GLN A 123 -18.72 4.07 14.79
CA GLN A 123 -18.05 2.88 15.31
C GLN A 123 -17.83 1.83 14.22
N SER A 124 -18.85 1.54 13.41
CA SER A 124 -18.74 0.60 12.29
C SER A 124 -17.71 1.07 11.26
N LEU A 125 -17.64 2.38 10.99
CA LEU A 125 -16.63 2.95 10.09
C LEU A 125 -15.22 2.82 10.66
N GLU A 126 -15.03 3.09 11.95
CA GLU A 126 -13.74 2.91 12.64
C GLU A 126 -13.28 1.45 12.61
N GLU A 127 -14.19 0.50 12.88
CA GLU A 127 -13.92 -0.93 12.79
C GLU A 127 -13.53 -1.35 11.36
N ASN A 128 -14.26 -0.85 10.36
CA ASN A 128 -13.95 -1.11 8.95
C ASN A 128 -12.58 -0.55 8.54
N ILE A 129 -12.27 0.69 8.95
CA ILE A 129 -10.96 1.30 8.69
C ILE A 129 -9.86 0.49 9.38
N SER A 130 -10.03 0.13 10.65
CA SER A 130 -9.08 -0.66 11.42
C SER A 130 -8.85 -2.04 10.78
N SER A 131 -9.91 -2.73 10.35
CA SER A 131 -9.82 -4.01 9.65
C SER A 131 -9.06 -3.88 8.33
N ASN A 132 -9.36 -2.85 7.54
CA ASN A 132 -8.70 -2.63 6.25
C ASN A 132 -7.23 -2.26 6.43
N LEU A 133 -6.91 -1.40 7.40
CA LEU A 133 -5.53 -1.06 7.73
C LEU A 133 -4.75 -2.29 8.21
N THR A 134 -5.36 -3.15 9.02
CA THR A 134 -4.72 -4.39 9.49
C THR A 134 -4.35 -5.29 8.31
N LYS A 135 -5.25 -5.48 7.34
CA LYS A 135 -4.96 -6.25 6.10
C LYS A 135 -3.82 -5.64 5.29
N ILE A 136 -3.82 -4.31 5.11
CA ILE A 136 -2.75 -3.61 4.40
C ILE A 136 -1.41 -3.81 5.12
N TYR A 137 -1.39 -3.72 6.46
CA TYR A 137 -0.17 -3.96 7.23
C TYR A 137 0.29 -5.42 7.17
N GLU A 138 -0.61 -6.38 7.10
CA GLU A 138 -0.26 -7.80 6.90
C GLU A 138 0.38 -8.04 5.53
N GLU A 139 -0.15 -7.42 4.47
CA GLU A 139 0.42 -7.50 3.12
C GLU A 139 1.80 -6.83 3.01
N ILE A 140 1.99 -5.68 3.69
CA ILE A 140 3.23 -4.91 3.65
C ILE A 140 4.30 -5.45 4.61
N ARG A 141 3.91 -6.22 5.63
CA ARG A 141 4.81 -6.75 6.68
C ARG A 141 6.12 -7.35 6.15
N PRO A 142 6.15 -8.29 5.18
CA PRO A 142 7.41 -8.86 4.71
C PRO A 142 8.36 -7.80 4.14
N LEU A 143 7.83 -6.86 3.35
CA LEU A 143 8.62 -5.78 2.77
C LEU A 143 9.14 -4.83 3.85
N GLU A 144 8.29 -4.46 4.80
CA GLU A 144 8.68 -3.61 5.94
C GLU A 144 9.80 -4.26 6.75
N MET A 145 9.69 -5.55 7.06
CA MET A 145 10.72 -6.29 7.80
C MET A 145 12.06 -6.27 7.07
N SER A 146 12.10 -6.56 5.76
CA SER A 146 13.35 -6.55 4.99
C SER A 146 14.03 -5.17 4.99
N TYR A 147 13.29 -4.10 4.74
CA TYR A 147 13.86 -2.75 4.71
C TYR A 147 14.26 -2.23 6.10
N ARG A 148 13.50 -2.58 7.15
CA ARG A 148 13.88 -2.24 8.53
C ARG A 148 15.14 -2.98 8.98
N ASN A 149 15.30 -4.25 8.58
CA ASN A 149 16.51 -5.01 8.90
C ASN A 149 17.74 -4.41 8.21
N ALA A 150 17.60 -4.00 6.94
CA ALA A 150 18.66 -3.27 6.24
C ALA A 150 18.98 -1.93 6.93
N GLN A 151 17.96 -1.18 7.35
CA GLN A 151 18.14 0.06 8.12
C GLN A 151 18.88 -0.22 9.44
N GLN A 152 18.51 -1.26 10.17
CA GLN A 152 19.12 -1.63 11.44
C GLN A 152 20.59 -2.05 11.27
N PHE A 153 20.92 -2.77 10.19
CA PHE A 153 22.30 -3.10 9.83
C PHE A 153 23.15 -1.83 9.70
N PHE A 154 22.71 -0.85 8.90
CA PHE A 154 23.46 0.40 8.76
C PHE A 154 23.50 1.25 10.02
N ALA A 155 22.40 1.29 10.79
CA ALA A 155 22.37 2.00 12.06
C ALA A 155 23.40 1.43 13.06
N ASN A 156 23.56 0.10 13.07
CA ASN A 156 24.55 -0.59 13.91
C ASN A 156 25.98 -0.47 13.38
N CYS A 157 26.19 -0.30 12.08
CA CYS A 157 27.51 -0.10 11.48
C CYS A 157 28.04 1.34 11.59
N ALA A 158 27.14 2.34 11.64
CA ALA A 158 27.47 3.75 11.72
C ALA A 158 28.45 4.20 12.84
N PRO A 159 28.56 3.55 14.02
CA PRO A 159 29.49 3.97 15.08
C PRO A 159 30.97 3.83 14.70
N SER A 160 31.30 3.03 13.68
CA SER A 160 32.68 2.71 13.32
C SER A 160 33.37 3.81 12.51
N GLY A 161 32.64 4.78 11.96
CA GLY A 161 33.21 5.92 11.21
C GLY A 161 33.73 5.59 9.80
N ASP A 162 33.92 4.31 9.48
CA ASP A 162 34.38 3.84 8.19
C ASP A 162 33.21 3.60 7.21
N PRO A 163 33.37 3.93 5.91
CA PRO A 163 32.34 3.68 4.92
C PRO A 163 32.16 2.18 4.69
N VAL A 164 30.95 1.66 4.95
CA VAL A 164 30.59 0.27 4.65
C VAL A 164 30.15 0.16 3.20
N ASN A 165 30.97 -0.47 2.36
CA ASN A 165 30.60 -0.79 0.98
C ASN A 165 29.61 -1.95 0.99
N THR A 166 28.37 -1.68 0.59
CA THR A 166 27.29 -2.67 0.52
C THR A 166 26.69 -2.71 -0.88
N TYR A 167 26.32 -3.91 -1.31
CA TYR A 167 25.67 -4.14 -2.59
C TYR A 167 24.38 -4.91 -2.35
N PHE A 168 23.29 -4.46 -2.96
CA PHE A 168 21.99 -5.09 -2.87
C PHE A 168 21.72 -5.87 -4.15
N SER A 169 21.34 -7.14 -3.99
CA SER A 169 20.82 -7.97 -5.08
C SER A 169 19.35 -8.25 -4.81
N ASN A 170 18.49 -7.98 -5.80
CA ASN A 170 17.07 -8.26 -5.70
C ASN A 170 16.77 -9.64 -6.30
N VAL A 171 16.84 -10.67 -5.47
CA VAL A 171 16.58 -12.06 -5.86
C VAL A 171 15.57 -12.64 -4.89
N SER A 172 14.57 -13.36 -5.41
CA SER A 172 13.60 -14.03 -4.56
C SER A 172 14.24 -15.26 -3.91
N LEU A 173 13.78 -15.64 -2.73
CA LEU A 173 14.31 -16.82 -2.04
C LEU A 173 14.10 -18.10 -2.87
N ALA A 174 12.96 -18.21 -3.58
CA ALA A 174 12.67 -19.34 -4.47
C ALA A 174 13.65 -19.45 -5.65
N ASP A 175 14.09 -18.32 -6.21
CA ASP A 175 15.11 -18.34 -7.27
C ASP A 175 16.51 -18.66 -6.74
N LEU A 176 16.74 -18.41 -5.44
CA LEU A 176 18.01 -18.66 -4.78
C LEU A 176 18.12 -20.11 -4.29
N THR A 177 16.98 -20.75 -4.00
CA THR A 177 16.91 -22.16 -3.63
C THR A 177 16.95 -23.09 -4.84
N ASP A 178 16.63 -22.61 -6.04
CA ASP A 178 16.87 -23.34 -7.30
C ASP A 178 18.34 -23.23 -7.69
N PRO A 179 19.14 -24.28 -7.45
CA PRO A 179 20.58 -24.17 -7.59
C PRO A 179 21.06 -24.29 -9.03
N ASP A 180 20.17 -24.66 -9.96
CA ASP A 180 20.45 -24.69 -11.40
C ASP A 180 19.74 -23.52 -12.12
N GLY A 181 19.12 -22.62 -11.36
CA GLY A 181 18.47 -21.42 -11.86
C GLY A 181 19.47 -20.42 -12.45
N GLU A 182 19.03 -19.70 -13.48
CA GLU A 182 19.83 -18.68 -14.16
C GLU A 182 20.28 -17.58 -13.18
N LYS A 183 19.38 -17.13 -12.30
CA LYS A 183 19.66 -16.05 -11.33
C LYS A 183 20.69 -16.44 -10.28
N PHE A 184 20.68 -17.69 -9.82
CA PHE A 184 21.71 -18.19 -8.89
C PHE A 184 23.07 -18.22 -9.57
N THR A 185 23.12 -18.69 -10.82
CA THR A 185 24.36 -18.73 -11.61
C THR A 185 24.91 -17.33 -11.86
N GLU A 186 24.06 -16.38 -12.24
CA GLU A 186 24.45 -14.98 -12.43
C GLU A 186 25.02 -14.35 -11.14
N LEU A 187 24.38 -14.61 -9.99
CA LEU A 187 24.85 -14.14 -8.69
C LEU A 187 26.21 -14.76 -8.34
N ALA A 188 26.37 -16.06 -8.55
CA ALA A 188 27.61 -16.78 -8.31
C ALA A 188 28.75 -16.23 -9.18
N ASP A 189 28.49 -15.97 -10.46
CA ASP A 189 29.48 -15.39 -11.38
C ASP A 189 29.84 -13.94 -11.00
N TYR A 190 28.86 -13.16 -10.54
CA TYR A 190 29.09 -11.80 -10.03
C TYR A 190 30.02 -11.80 -8.82
N ILE A 191 29.88 -12.75 -7.90
CA ILE A 191 30.74 -12.89 -6.71
C ILE A 191 32.14 -13.41 -7.11
N LYS A 192 32.22 -14.36 -8.06
CA LYS A 192 33.49 -14.93 -8.52
C LYS A 192 34.37 -13.94 -9.29
N LYS A 193 33.77 -12.99 -10.00
CA LYS A 193 34.49 -12.10 -10.91
C LYS A 193 35.52 -11.20 -10.21
N PRO A 194 35.22 -10.50 -9.10
CA PRO A 194 36.22 -9.72 -8.36
C PRO A 194 37.34 -10.59 -7.77
N PHE A 195 37.00 -11.78 -7.25
CA PHE A 195 38.00 -12.67 -6.63
C PHE A 195 38.98 -13.27 -7.66
N ARG A 196 38.53 -13.46 -8.91
CA ARG A 196 39.39 -13.88 -10.03
C ARG A 196 40.24 -12.75 -10.59
N ALA A 197 39.95 -11.49 -10.25
CA ALA A 197 40.74 -10.37 -10.72
C ALA A 197 42.12 -10.35 -10.03
N PHE A 198 43.11 -9.72 -10.67
CA PHE A 198 44.44 -9.58 -10.08
C PHE A 198 44.45 -8.70 -8.82
N SER A 199 43.52 -7.73 -8.74
CA SER A 199 43.35 -6.88 -7.57
C SER A 199 42.26 -7.44 -6.67
N LEU A 200 42.59 -7.69 -5.39
CA LEU A 200 41.66 -8.17 -4.37
C LEU A 200 40.94 -7.02 -3.63
N THR A 201 41.07 -5.78 -4.11
CA THR A 201 40.54 -4.59 -3.45
C THR A 201 39.01 -4.56 -3.40
N ASP A 202 38.35 -5.10 -4.44
CA ASP A 202 36.89 -5.05 -4.59
C ASP A 202 36.24 -6.42 -4.33
N CYS A 203 36.90 -7.28 -3.56
CA CYS A 203 36.35 -8.58 -3.16
C CYS A 203 35.30 -8.42 -2.07
N TYR A 204 34.30 -9.30 -2.11
CA TYR A 204 33.29 -9.39 -1.06
C TYR A 204 33.84 -10.15 0.15
N SER A 205 33.52 -9.70 1.35
CA SER A 205 33.90 -10.37 2.60
C SER A 205 32.76 -11.18 3.20
N MET A 206 31.54 -10.66 3.10
CA MET A 206 30.35 -11.23 3.70
C MET A 206 29.16 -11.15 2.75
N MET A 207 28.31 -12.17 2.79
CA MET A 207 27.04 -12.24 2.10
C MET A 207 25.95 -12.59 3.12
N VAL A 208 24.87 -11.80 3.15
CA VAL A 208 23.75 -12.04 4.05
C VAL A 208 22.54 -12.41 3.19
N VAL A 209 22.02 -13.61 3.41
CA VAL A 209 20.80 -14.11 2.77
C VAL A 209 19.71 -14.13 3.83
N PRO A 210 18.78 -13.15 3.83
CA PRO A 210 17.70 -13.13 4.81
C PRO A 210 16.73 -14.29 4.55
N GLY A 211 16.38 -15.01 5.62
CA GLY A 211 15.50 -16.18 5.55
C GLY A 211 16.25 -17.51 5.39
N PHE A 212 15.50 -18.60 5.56
CA PHE A 212 16.00 -19.96 5.53
C PHE A 212 15.99 -20.53 4.11
N LEU A 213 17.10 -21.16 3.70
CA LEU A 213 17.27 -21.75 2.36
C LEU A 213 16.61 -23.13 2.19
N GLU A 214 15.87 -23.61 3.20
CA GLU A 214 15.05 -24.83 3.24
C GLU A 214 15.81 -26.17 3.07
N ASP A 215 16.71 -26.26 2.09
CA ASP A 215 17.36 -27.49 1.64
C ASP A 215 18.86 -27.52 1.98
N ILE A 216 19.31 -28.62 2.60
CA ILE A 216 20.73 -28.85 2.92
C ILE A 216 21.63 -28.81 1.67
N PRO A 217 21.27 -29.42 0.52
CA PRO A 217 22.10 -29.34 -0.69
C PRO A 217 22.31 -27.90 -1.20
N THR A 218 21.29 -27.04 -1.05
CA THR A 218 21.36 -25.63 -1.44
C THR A 218 22.30 -24.87 -0.50
N ILE A 219 22.19 -25.12 0.80
CA ILE A 219 23.10 -24.58 1.82
C ILE A 219 24.54 -25.03 1.54
N ASP A 220 24.76 -26.30 1.20
CA ASP A 220 26.08 -26.84 0.85
C ASP A 220 26.64 -26.21 -0.45
N LYS A 221 25.80 -25.95 -1.45
CA LYS A 221 26.21 -25.22 -2.68
C LYS A 221 26.58 -23.76 -2.38
N MET A 222 25.84 -23.09 -1.49
CA MET A 222 26.19 -21.76 -1.01
C MET A 222 27.51 -21.79 -0.23
N ALA A 223 27.69 -22.76 0.65
CA ALA A 223 28.92 -22.96 1.42
C ALA A 223 30.13 -23.16 0.50
N LYS A 224 29.98 -23.94 -0.58
CA LYS A 224 30.99 -24.06 -1.66
C LYS A 224 31.33 -22.72 -2.31
N LEU A 225 30.30 -21.93 -2.66
CA LEU A 225 30.50 -20.60 -3.23
C LEU A 225 31.26 -19.68 -2.27
N GLY A 226 30.96 -19.76 -0.97
CA GLY A 226 31.66 -19.05 0.10
C GLY A 226 33.12 -19.45 0.21
N GLU A 227 33.43 -20.75 0.21
CA GLU A 227 34.80 -21.25 0.28
C GLU A 227 35.65 -20.87 -0.93
N GLU A 228 35.10 -20.98 -2.14
CA GLU A 228 35.79 -20.66 -3.40
C GLU A 228 36.22 -19.19 -3.45
N ASN A 229 35.40 -18.29 -2.91
CA ASN A 229 35.62 -16.84 -2.98
C ASN A 229 36.08 -16.20 -1.66
N LYS A 230 36.24 -17.01 -0.61
CA LYS A 230 36.54 -16.57 0.77
C LYS A 230 35.52 -15.55 1.30
N VAL A 231 34.25 -15.76 0.95
CA VAL A 231 33.10 -14.99 1.44
C VAL A 231 32.44 -15.75 2.58
N HIS A 232 32.15 -15.08 3.69
CA HIS A 232 31.36 -15.66 4.78
C HIS A 232 29.87 -15.43 4.55
N ILE A 233 29.07 -16.49 4.56
CA ILE A 233 27.64 -16.45 4.28
C ILE A 233 26.85 -16.55 5.58
N PHE A 234 25.92 -15.63 5.78
CA PHE A 234 24.93 -15.68 6.86
C PHE A 234 23.55 -15.99 6.29
N THR A 235 22.85 -16.96 6.88
CA THR A 235 21.46 -17.28 6.56
C THR A 235 20.73 -17.66 7.85
N ASP A 236 19.41 -17.59 7.84
CA ASP A 236 18.59 -17.77 9.05
C ASP A 236 18.03 -19.19 9.12
N LEU A 237 17.75 -19.68 10.33
CA LEU A 237 16.86 -20.82 10.54
C LEU A 237 15.39 -20.37 10.53
N PRO A 238 14.43 -21.31 10.37
CA PRO A 238 13.02 -21.01 10.58
C PRO A 238 12.78 -20.38 11.95
N ASP A 239 11.78 -19.50 12.04
CA ASP A 239 11.36 -18.93 13.31
C ASP A 239 10.78 -20.01 14.22
N PHE A 240 11.38 -20.21 15.38
CA PHE A 240 10.89 -21.14 16.41
C PHE A 240 10.31 -20.36 17.60
N GLU A 241 9.39 -20.94 18.37
CA GLU A 241 8.84 -20.20 19.52
C GLU A 241 9.83 -20.09 20.68
N THR A 242 10.65 -21.13 20.85
CA THR A 242 11.61 -21.21 21.95
C THR A 242 12.98 -21.66 21.47
N PHE A 243 14.03 -21.23 22.17
CA PHE A 243 15.40 -21.66 21.91
C PHE A 243 15.58 -23.19 22.01
N ARG A 244 14.84 -23.84 22.91
CA ARG A 244 14.90 -25.31 23.07
C ARG A 244 14.36 -26.02 21.84
N GLU A 245 13.23 -25.56 21.33
CA GLU A 245 12.66 -26.10 20.10
C GLU A 245 13.62 -25.92 18.91
N ALA A 246 14.26 -24.76 18.79
CA ALA A 246 15.29 -24.54 17.77
C ALA A 246 16.47 -25.52 17.91
N GLN A 247 16.90 -25.80 19.15
CA GLN A 247 17.96 -26.77 19.43
C GLN A 247 17.53 -28.20 19.09
N ASP A 248 16.30 -28.58 19.42
CA ASP A 248 15.76 -29.91 19.14
C ASP A 248 15.60 -30.12 17.63
N GLN A 249 15.14 -29.11 16.89
CA GLN A 249 15.00 -29.14 15.43
C GLN A 249 16.36 -29.18 14.72
N LEU A 250 17.36 -28.44 15.23
CA LEU A 250 18.73 -28.50 14.71
C LEU A 250 19.35 -29.89 14.88
N ASN A 251 19.01 -30.60 15.96
CA ASN A 251 19.42 -31.99 16.19
C ASN A 251 18.43 -33.01 15.59
N GLY A 252 17.40 -32.55 14.91
CA GLY A 252 16.36 -33.39 14.31
C GLY A 252 16.80 -33.96 12.96
N PRO A 253 16.06 -34.98 12.46
CA PRO A 253 16.40 -35.67 11.21
C PRO A 253 16.31 -34.76 9.97
N GLY A 254 15.56 -33.66 10.03
CA GLY A 254 15.40 -32.74 8.89
C GLY A 254 16.60 -31.82 8.63
N LEU A 255 17.42 -31.55 9.66
CA LEU A 255 18.64 -30.73 9.58
C LEU A 255 19.90 -31.58 9.85
N GLU A 256 19.75 -32.90 9.86
CA GLU A 256 20.84 -33.83 10.07
C GLU A 256 21.86 -33.72 8.92
N GLY A 257 23.12 -33.48 9.27
CA GLY A 257 24.19 -33.23 8.30
C GLY A 257 24.45 -31.77 7.99
N LEU A 258 23.67 -30.83 8.53
CA LEU A 258 23.97 -29.39 8.43
C LEU A 258 25.29 -29.04 9.13
N ALA A 259 25.53 -29.59 10.32
CA ALA A 259 26.82 -29.55 10.98
C ALA A 259 27.75 -30.62 10.39
N GLY A 260 28.90 -30.20 9.86
CA GLY A 260 29.88 -31.11 9.28
C GLY A 260 31.30 -30.57 9.38
N SER A 261 32.28 -31.44 9.20
CA SER A 261 33.71 -31.11 9.22
C SER A 261 34.27 -30.67 7.86
N THR A 262 33.42 -30.52 6.85
CA THR A 262 33.85 -30.12 5.50
C THR A 262 34.31 -28.65 5.51
N PRO A 263 35.38 -28.30 4.76
CA PRO A 263 35.88 -26.93 4.71
C PRO A 263 34.81 -25.90 4.27
N GLU A 264 33.95 -26.30 3.32
CA GLU A 264 32.83 -25.51 2.79
C GLU A 264 31.95 -24.98 3.92
N LYS A 265 31.61 -25.84 4.89
CA LYS A 265 30.70 -25.53 6.01
C LYS A 265 31.29 -24.54 7.01
N ALA A 266 32.60 -24.30 7.00
CA ALA A 266 33.21 -23.28 7.85
C ALA A 266 32.85 -21.86 7.40
N HIS A 267 32.44 -21.68 6.13
CA HIS A 267 32.13 -20.38 5.54
C HIS A 267 30.65 -20.01 5.60
N ILE A 268 29.82 -20.82 6.27
CA ILE A 268 28.39 -20.54 6.46
C ILE A 268 28.05 -20.46 7.95
N SER A 269 27.21 -19.51 8.32
CA SER A 269 26.70 -19.36 9.67
C SER A 269 25.19 -19.21 9.65
N LEU A 270 24.55 -20.04 10.47
CA LEU A 270 23.11 -20.06 10.62
C LEU A 270 22.73 -19.29 11.86
N LEU A 271 21.92 -18.26 11.68
CA LEU A 271 21.39 -17.45 12.77
C LEU A 271 20.02 -17.97 13.18
N VAL A 272 19.72 -17.93 14.47
CA VAL A 272 18.42 -18.31 15.04
C VAL A 272 17.64 -17.03 15.33
N ASN A 273 16.31 -17.12 15.36
CA ASN A 273 15.33 -16.11 15.80
C ASN A 273 15.84 -14.67 15.91
N TRP A 274 15.28 -13.78 15.09
CA TRP A 274 15.59 -12.36 15.17
C TRP A 274 15.12 -11.71 16.49
N VAL A 275 15.80 -10.64 16.86
CA VAL A 275 15.35 -9.73 17.92
C VAL A 275 14.16 -8.92 17.41
N LEU A 276 13.09 -8.81 18.19
CA LEU A 276 11.94 -7.97 17.82
C LEU A 276 12.39 -6.51 17.65
N GLY A 277 12.34 -5.99 16.42
CA GLY A 277 12.67 -4.60 16.11
C GLY A 277 11.61 -3.57 16.55
N ARG A 278 10.44 -4.03 17.01
CA ARG A 278 9.36 -3.19 17.56
C ARG A 278 8.92 -3.76 18.90
N SER A 279 8.70 -2.91 19.90
CA SER A 279 7.94 -3.32 21.08
C SER A 279 6.52 -3.70 20.63
N LYS A 280 5.99 -4.82 21.15
CA LYS A 280 4.58 -5.17 20.97
C LYS A 280 3.66 -4.02 21.41
#